data_AF-A0A1H3Z1G1-F1
#
_entry.id   AF-A0A1H3Z1G1-F1
#
_cell.length_a   1.000
_cell.length_b   1.000
_cell.length_c   1.000
_cell.angle_alpha   90.00
_cell.angle_beta   90.00
_cell.angle_gamma   90.00
#
_symmetry.space_group_name_H-M   'P 1'
#
loop_
_entity.id
_entity.type
_entity.pdbx_description
1 polymer ?
#
loop_
_entity_poly.entity_id
_entity_poly.type
_entity_poly.pdbx_seq_one_letter_code
_entity_poly.pdbx_strand_id
1 'polypeptide(L)'
;MLSVAGTAKERFKAESADTVPDIKKITVKGNTVVYLVQSQKEQVTIDEGDPKNVSVKQFGNTLVISSDEKDPVIVTVYFKNIYRVDAYNTSTVLSNGKLKANNLQILLRDTAMAWIKTDTQSLYTVTDGHSKLALSGTAKEHILQTQDGSTLNSKHFIALVTKKVQNEEMIARRELSSSGSTSTIR
;
A
#
# COMPACT_ATOMS: atom_id res chain seq x y z
N MET A 1 -49.18 7.43 5.79
CA MET A 1 -48.10 7.08 4.84
C MET A 1 -47.33 8.35 4.51
N LEU A 2 -46.10 8.49 5.01
CA LEU A 2 -45.13 9.47 4.50
C LEU A 2 -43.94 8.69 3.95
N SER A 3 -43.88 8.64 2.64
CA SER A 3 -42.70 8.25 1.86
C SER A 3 -42.06 9.54 1.39
N VAL A 4 -40.78 9.77 1.67
CA VAL A 4 -39.84 10.28 0.65
C VAL A 4 -38.45 9.72 0.94
N ALA A 5 -38.04 8.86 0.01
CA ALA A 5 -36.71 8.48 -0.45
C ALA A 5 -35.47 9.02 0.32
N GLY A 6 -34.63 8.06 0.72
CA GLY A 6 -33.26 8.31 1.14
C GLY A 6 -32.45 9.05 0.08
N THR A 7 -31.73 10.07 0.54
CA THR A 7 -30.85 10.92 -0.25
C THR A 7 -29.73 10.09 -0.88
N ALA A 8 -29.65 10.16 -2.21
CA ALA A 8 -28.58 9.57 -2.99
C ALA A 8 -27.22 10.16 -2.56
N LYS A 9 -26.26 9.27 -2.24
CA LYS A 9 -24.85 9.57 -2.00
C LYS A 9 -24.34 10.46 -3.15
N GLU A 10 -24.09 11.74 -2.86
CA GLU A 10 -23.55 12.69 -3.84
C GLU A 10 -22.24 12.14 -4.37
N ARG A 11 -22.25 11.69 -5.62
CA ARG A 11 -21.01 11.45 -6.35
C ARG A 11 -20.47 12.83 -6.67
N PHE A 12 -19.47 13.28 -5.93
CA PHE A 12 -18.66 14.40 -6.39
C PHE A 12 -18.16 14.03 -7.78
N LYS A 13 -18.71 14.69 -8.79
CA LYS A 13 -18.13 14.71 -10.12
C LYS A 13 -16.77 15.34 -9.89
N ALA A 14 -15.73 14.52 -9.99
CA ALA A 14 -14.35 14.98 -9.95
C ALA A 14 -14.30 16.28 -10.73
N GLU A 15 -14.02 17.39 -10.05
CA GLU A 15 -13.40 18.52 -10.70
C GLU A 15 -12.21 17.88 -11.41
N SER A 16 -12.25 17.91 -12.74
CA SER A 16 -11.41 17.07 -13.57
C SER A 16 -9.96 17.29 -13.18
N ALA A 17 -9.41 16.38 -12.36
CA ALA A 17 -8.06 15.95 -12.63
C ALA A 17 -8.19 15.40 -14.04
N ASP A 18 -7.70 16.18 -15.01
CA ASP A 18 -7.51 15.75 -16.38
C ASP A 18 -7.16 14.28 -16.37
N THR A 19 -7.75 13.52 -17.30
CA THR A 19 -7.42 12.12 -17.57
C THR A 19 -5.99 11.87 -17.12
N VAL A 20 -5.79 10.97 -16.16
CA VAL A 20 -4.47 10.66 -15.57
C VAL A 20 -3.94 9.47 -16.36
N PRO A 21 -3.49 9.62 -17.63
CA PRO A 21 -3.09 8.48 -18.41
C PRO A 21 -1.82 7.88 -17.82
N ASP A 22 -1.69 6.57 -17.98
CA ASP A 22 -0.46 5.83 -17.75
C ASP A 22 0.02 5.82 -16.30
N ILE A 23 -0.91 5.58 -15.36
CA ILE A 23 -0.56 5.35 -13.95
C ILE A 23 0.25 4.05 -13.87
N LYS A 24 1.52 4.15 -13.48
CA LYS A 24 2.40 2.99 -13.25
C LYS A 24 2.85 2.82 -11.81
N LYS A 25 2.90 3.93 -11.08
CA LYS A 25 3.25 4.01 -9.66
C LYS A 25 2.16 4.77 -8.91
N ILE A 26 1.81 4.29 -7.73
CA ILE A 26 0.87 4.98 -6.85
C ILE A 26 1.57 5.22 -5.52
N THR A 27 1.61 6.47 -5.08
CA THR A 27 2.15 6.88 -3.79
C THR A 27 1.03 7.45 -2.94
N VAL A 28 0.82 6.88 -1.76
CA VAL A 28 -0.23 7.26 -0.82
C VAL A 28 0.40 7.77 0.47
N LYS A 29 -0.02 8.93 0.95
CA LYS A 29 0.55 9.60 2.13
C LYS A 29 -0.53 10.21 3.01
N GLY A 30 -0.18 10.45 4.27
CA GLY A 30 -1.10 11.05 5.24
C GLY A 30 -2.31 10.17 5.54
N ASN A 31 -3.34 10.76 6.14
CA ASN A 31 -4.51 10.03 6.63
C ASN A 31 -5.51 9.77 5.49
N THR A 32 -5.11 8.93 4.53
CA THR A 32 -5.92 8.61 3.35
C THR A 32 -6.17 7.11 3.26
N VAL A 33 -7.39 6.74 2.87
CA VAL A 33 -7.78 5.37 2.52
C VAL A 33 -7.92 5.30 1.00
N VAL A 34 -7.11 4.44 0.36
CA VAL A 34 -7.10 4.30 -1.10
C VAL A 34 -7.55 2.90 -1.51
N TYR A 35 -8.61 2.82 -2.31
CA TYR A 35 -9.02 1.61 -3.00
C TYR A 35 -8.37 1.52 -4.39
N LEU A 36 -7.74 0.39 -4.67
CA LEU A 36 -7.09 0.08 -5.94
C LEU A 36 -7.97 -0.82 -6.79
N VAL A 37 -8.42 -0.32 -7.94
CA VAL A 37 -9.27 -1.06 -8.88
C VAL A 37 -8.54 -1.20 -10.23
N GLN A 38 -8.19 -2.43 -10.60
CA GLN A 38 -7.65 -2.66 -11.94
C GLN A 38 -8.78 -2.61 -12.99
N SER A 39 -8.66 -1.73 -13.97
CA SER A 39 -9.71 -1.41 -14.96
C SER A 39 -9.12 -0.99 -16.31
N GLN A 40 -9.90 -1.10 -17.39
CA GLN A 40 -9.50 -0.59 -18.72
C GLN A 40 -9.51 0.94 -18.78
N LYS A 41 -10.26 1.61 -17.91
CA LYS A 41 -10.31 3.07 -17.82
C LYS A 41 -9.52 3.53 -16.60
N GLU A 42 -8.62 4.47 -16.81
CA GLU A 42 -7.83 5.09 -15.74
C GLU A 42 -8.53 6.37 -15.27
N GLN A 43 -8.74 6.49 -13.96
CA GLN A 43 -9.40 7.64 -13.33
C GLN A 43 -9.20 7.59 -11.82
N VAL A 44 -9.43 8.70 -11.14
CA VAL A 44 -9.43 8.82 -9.69
C VAL A 44 -10.78 9.37 -9.24
N THR A 45 -11.37 8.81 -8.19
CA THR A 45 -12.59 9.32 -7.57
C THR A 45 -12.35 9.58 -6.08
N ILE A 46 -12.96 10.63 -5.57
CA ILE A 46 -12.99 10.93 -4.13
C ILE A 46 -14.37 10.49 -3.67
N ASP A 47 -14.43 9.41 -2.90
CA ASP A 47 -15.68 8.74 -2.58
C ASP A 47 -16.29 9.27 -1.28
N GLU A 48 -15.46 9.68 -0.32
CA GLU A 48 -15.85 10.28 0.96
C GLU A 48 -14.81 11.30 1.43
N GLY A 49 -15.24 12.45 1.95
CA GLY A 49 -14.39 13.58 2.35
C GLY A 49 -14.60 14.83 1.48
N ASP A 50 -14.08 15.98 1.92
CA ASP A 50 -14.07 17.21 1.09
C ASP A 50 -12.93 17.12 0.06
N PRO A 51 -13.23 17.21 -1.25
CA PRO A 51 -12.21 17.19 -2.30
C PRO A 51 -11.07 18.21 -2.12
N LYS A 52 -11.35 19.36 -1.48
CA LYS A 52 -10.34 20.41 -1.23
C LYS A 52 -9.26 19.96 -0.26
N ASN A 53 -9.55 18.95 0.55
CA ASN A 53 -8.66 18.43 1.57
C ASN A 53 -7.84 17.23 1.07
N VAL A 54 -7.90 16.95 -0.24
CA VAL A 54 -7.16 15.87 -0.90
C VAL A 54 -6.31 16.46 -2.00
N SER A 55 -5.01 16.18 -1.94
CA SER A 55 -4.11 16.47 -3.05
C SER A 55 -3.96 15.22 -3.91
N VAL A 56 -4.43 15.29 -5.16
CA VAL A 56 -4.20 14.29 -6.21
C VAL A 56 -3.30 14.91 -7.27
N LYS A 57 -2.04 14.45 -7.36
CA LYS A 57 -1.05 15.02 -8.28
C LYS A 57 -0.36 13.93 -9.09
N GLN A 58 -0.14 14.16 -10.37
CA GLN A 58 0.62 13.25 -11.23
C GLN A 58 2.01 13.83 -11.54
N PHE A 59 3.04 13.03 -11.34
CA PHE A 59 4.43 13.32 -11.72
C PHE A 59 4.92 12.22 -12.66
N GLY A 60 4.90 12.49 -13.96
CA GLY A 60 5.14 11.45 -14.97
C GLY A 60 4.15 10.30 -14.82
N ASN A 61 4.64 9.08 -14.60
CA ASN A 61 3.79 7.89 -14.38
C ASN A 61 3.46 7.61 -12.91
N THR A 62 3.75 8.56 -12.00
CA THR A 62 3.50 8.44 -10.57
C THR A 62 2.30 9.27 -10.16
N LEU A 63 1.25 8.62 -9.68
CA LEU A 63 0.12 9.27 -9.03
C LEU A 63 0.40 9.40 -7.52
N VAL A 64 0.32 10.61 -7.00
CA VAL A 64 0.50 10.91 -5.58
C VAL A 64 -0.84 11.36 -4.99
N ILE A 65 -1.29 10.68 -3.95
CA ILE A 65 -2.51 10.98 -3.20
C ILE A 65 -2.12 11.27 -1.76
N SER A 66 -2.58 12.40 -1.22
CA SER A 66 -2.31 12.77 0.17
C SER A 66 -3.42 13.62 0.77
N SER A 67 -3.59 13.49 2.09
CA SER A 67 -4.45 14.33 2.92
C SER A 67 -3.84 14.45 4.31
N ASP A 68 -3.92 15.65 4.87
CA ASP A 68 -3.47 15.95 6.24
C ASP A 68 -4.65 16.09 7.22
N GLU A 69 -5.86 15.68 6.78
CA GLU A 69 -7.06 15.74 7.60
C GLU A 69 -7.04 14.80 8.78
N LYS A 70 -7.71 15.22 9.86
CA LYS A 70 -7.88 14.38 11.04
C LYS A 70 -8.75 13.15 10.76
N ASP A 71 -9.79 13.32 9.94
CA ASP A 71 -10.65 12.22 9.53
C ASP A 71 -10.18 11.68 8.16
N PRO A 72 -10.20 10.36 7.96
CA PRO A 72 -9.66 9.77 6.75
C PRO A 72 -10.49 10.12 5.52
N VAL A 73 -9.82 10.55 4.46
CA VAL A 73 -10.44 10.73 3.14
C VAL A 73 -10.36 9.42 2.35
N ILE A 74 -11.46 9.04 1.70
CA ILE A 74 -11.56 7.83 0.87
C ILE A 74 -11.44 8.17 -0.61
N VAL A 75 -10.47 7.56 -1.28
CA VAL A 75 -10.17 7.73 -2.71
C VAL A 75 -10.17 6.37 -3.40
N THR A 76 -10.79 6.25 -4.58
CA THR A 76 -10.64 5.08 -5.45
C THR A 76 -9.79 5.43 -6.67
N VAL A 77 -8.76 4.62 -6.91
CA VAL A 77 -7.89 4.72 -8.09
C VAL A 77 -8.17 3.57 -9.04
N TYR A 78 -8.58 3.91 -10.25
CA TYR A 78 -8.73 2.99 -11.35
C TYR A 78 -7.49 3.08 -12.25
N PHE A 79 -6.86 1.93 -12.54
CA PHE A 79 -5.63 1.87 -13.35
C PHE A 79 -5.62 0.65 -14.27
N LYS A 80 -4.88 0.71 -15.38
CA LYS A 80 -4.72 -0.46 -16.26
C LYS A 80 -3.72 -1.46 -15.69
N ASN A 81 -2.49 -1.01 -15.48
CA ASN A 81 -1.37 -1.83 -15.03
C ASN A 81 -0.40 -0.96 -14.23
N ILE A 82 -0.13 -1.35 -13.00
CA ILE A 82 0.90 -0.72 -12.15
C ILE A 82 2.01 -1.73 -11.88
N TYR A 83 3.20 -1.23 -11.56
CA TYR A 83 4.29 -2.05 -11.04
C TYR A 83 4.70 -1.65 -9.63
N ARG A 84 4.11 -0.59 -9.04
CA ARG A 84 4.50 -0.14 -7.70
C ARG A 84 3.39 0.59 -6.94
N VAL A 85 3.34 0.29 -5.65
CA VAL A 85 2.57 1.01 -4.63
C VAL A 85 3.53 1.38 -3.50
N ASP A 86 3.61 2.66 -3.18
CA ASP A 86 4.30 3.18 -2.00
C ASP A 86 3.26 3.77 -1.04
N ALA A 87 3.32 3.42 0.25
CA ALA A 87 2.43 3.97 1.27
C ALA A 87 3.23 4.42 2.51
N TYR A 88 2.86 5.59 3.04
CA TYR A 88 3.56 6.27 4.13
C TYR A 88 2.61 6.77 5.22
N ASN A 89 3.15 7.23 6.34
CA ASN A 89 2.42 7.81 7.47
C ASN A 89 1.32 6.87 8.01
N THR A 90 0.07 7.34 8.10
CA THR A 90 -1.10 6.59 8.58
C THR A 90 -1.99 6.11 7.43
N SER A 91 -1.49 6.15 6.19
CA SER A 91 -2.29 5.78 5.03
C SER A 91 -2.67 4.31 5.00
N THR A 92 -3.79 4.02 4.35
CA THR A 92 -4.31 2.67 4.16
C THR A 92 -4.56 2.41 2.67
N VAL A 93 -4.06 1.29 2.15
CA VAL A 93 -4.26 0.89 0.74
C VAL A 93 -4.94 -0.47 0.65
N LEU A 94 -6.04 -0.54 -0.08
CA LEU A 94 -6.82 -1.77 -0.26
C LEU A 94 -6.96 -2.11 -1.74
N SER A 95 -6.65 -3.34 -2.14
CA SER A 95 -7.06 -3.81 -3.47
C SER A 95 -8.54 -4.17 -3.47
N ASN A 96 -9.29 -3.63 -4.41
CA ASN A 96 -10.63 -4.10 -4.73
C ASN A 96 -10.54 -5.08 -5.91
N GLY A 97 -10.72 -6.36 -5.60
CA GLY A 97 -10.44 -7.45 -6.54
C GLY A 97 -8.97 -7.86 -6.56
N LYS A 98 -8.60 -8.66 -7.56
CA LYS A 98 -7.25 -9.24 -7.70
C LYS A 98 -6.42 -8.40 -8.66
N LEU A 99 -5.29 -7.88 -8.20
CA LEU A 99 -4.32 -7.16 -9.03
C LEU A 99 -3.45 -8.14 -9.81
N LYS A 100 -3.51 -8.09 -11.14
CA LYS A 100 -2.68 -8.89 -12.05
C LYS A 100 -1.54 -8.03 -12.59
N ALA A 101 -0.30 -8.46 -12.37
CA ALA A 101 0.88 -7.78 -12.90
C ALA A 101 2.03 -8.78 -13.13
N ASN A 102 2.92 -8.49 -14.07
CA ASN A 102 4.15 -9.28 -14.19
C ASN A 102 5.04 -9.04 -12.97
N ASN A 103 5.31 -7.77 -12.67
CA ASN A 103 6.11 -7.34 -11.53
C ASN A 103 5.30 -6.36 -10.69
N LEU A 104 5.25 -6.55 -9.38
CA LEU A 104 4.62 -5.62 -8.45
C LEU A 104 5.55 -5.36 -7.27
N GLN A 105 5.73 -4.09 -6.93
CA GLN A 105 6.45 -3.64 -5.74
C GLN A 105 5.45 -3.01 -4.76
N ILE A 106 5.54 -3.38 -3.49
CA ILE A 106 4.73 -2.80 -2.42
C ILE A 106 5.68 -2.36 -1.30
N LEU A 107 5.76 -1.07 -1.05
CA LEU A 107 6.62 -0.51 0.00
C LEU A 107 5.76 0.24 1.00
N LEU A 108 5.79 -0.20 2.26
CA LEU A 108 5.08 0.45 3.36
C LEU A 108 6.10 0.97 4.38
N ARG A 109 5.90 2.20 4.84
CA ARG A 109 6.71 2.83 5.90
C ARG A 109 5.82 3.46 6.98
N ASP A 110 6.44 3.87 8.08
CA ASP A 110 5.79 4.50 9.23
C ASP A 110 4.70 3.57 9.82
N THR A 111 3.45 4.01 9.87
CA THR A 111 2.29 3.22 10.35
C THR A 111 1.37 2.78 9.21
N ALA A 112 1.84 2.83 7.96
CA ALA A 112 1.00 2.59 6.80
C ALA A 112 0.50 1.13 6.76
N MET A 113 -0.73 0.96 6.27
CA MET A 113 -1.38 -0.34 6.18
C MET A 113 -1.73 -0.67 4.74
N ALA A 114 -1.58 -1.94 4.34
CA ALA A 114 -2.09 -2.40 3.06
C ALA A 114 -2.67 -3.81 3.10
N TRP A 115 -3.81 -4.00 2.44
CA TRP A 115 -4.44 -5.29 2.18
C TRP A 115 -4.52 -5.52 0.67
N ILE A 116 -3.62 -6.34 0.14
CA ILE A 116 -3.44 -6.51 -1.29
C ILE A 116 -3.68 -7.97 -1.70
N LYS A 117 -4.65 -8.16 -2.59
CA LYS A 117 -4.93 -9.40 -3.30
C LYS A 117 -4.29 -9.33 -4.68
N THR A 118 -3.36 -10.24 -4.97
CA THR A 118 -2.57 -10.17 -6.20
C THR A 118 -2.34 -11.53 -6.86
N ASP A 119 -1.99 -11.51 -8.14
CA ASP A 119 -1.57 -12.65 -8.96
C ASP A 119 -0.44 -12.18 -9.87
N THR A 120 0.80 -12.51 -9.50
CA THR A 120 2.01 -11.92 -10.10
C THR A 120 3.05 -12.94 -10.52
N GLN A 121 3.94 -12.55 -11.43
CA GLN A 121 5.14 -13.34 -11.68
C GLN A 121 6.16 -13.07 -10.55
N SER A 122 6.50 -11.81 -10.32
CA SER A 122 7.40 -11.39 -9.24
C SER A 122 6.74 -10.33 -8.36
N LEU A 123 6.77 -10.56 -7.05
CA LEU A 123 6.32 -9.64 -6.02
C LEU A 123 7.51 -9.24 -5.17
N TYR A 124 7.76 -7.94 -5.03
CA TYR A 124 8.74 -7.39 -4.11
C TYR A 124 8.04 -6.59 -3.02
N THR A 125 8.32 -6.88 -1.75
CA THR A 125 7.70 -6.17 -0.63
C THR A 125 8.72 -5.66 0.36
N VAL A 126 8.57 -4.39 0.76
CA VAL A 126 9.30 -3.81 1.89
C VAL A 126 8.30 -3.35 2.93
N THR A 127 8.44 -3.81 4.15
CA THR A 127 7.70 -3.30 5.31
C THR A 127 8.70 -2.72 6.31
N ASP A 128 8.47 -1.46 6.68
CA ASP A 128 9.33 -0.68 7.56
C ASP A 128 8.49 0.07 8.61
N GLY A 129 9.11 0.46 9.73
CA GLY A 129 8.46 1.08 10.88
C GLY A 129 7.43 0.17 11.54
N HIS A 130 6.24 0.69 11.85
CA HIS A 130 5.09 -0.02 12.39
C HIS A 130 4.06 -0.41 11.30
N SER A 131 4.50 -0.51 10.05
CA SER A 131 3.62 -0.81 8.93
C SER A 131 3.05 -2.24 8.98
N LYS A 132 1.90 -2.41 8.32
CA LYS A 132 1.19 -3.70 8.29
C LYS A 132 0.80 -4.05 6.87
N LEU A 133 1.41 -5.10 6.32
CA LEU A 133 1.05 -5.65 5.02
C LEU A 133 0.31 -6.98 5.19
N ALA A 134 -0.85 -7.11 4.57
CA ALA A 134 -1.56 -8.37 4.43
C ALA A 134 -1.71 -8.71 2.96
N LEU A 135 -1.24 -9.91 2.59
CA LEU A 135 -1.27 -10.42 1.23
C LEU A 135 -2.28 -11.55 1.10
N SER A 136 -2.91 -11.61 -0.07
CA SER A 136 -3.64 -12.80 -0.52
C SER A 136 -3.44 -13.06 -2.01
N GLY A 137 -3.69 -14.30 -2.45
CA GLY A 137 -3.53 -14.70 -3.85
C GLY A 137 -2.19 -15.40 -4.12
N THR A 138 -1.57 -15.12 -5.25
CA THR A 138 -0.47 -15.94 -5.80
C THR A 138 0.70 -15.12 -6.35
N ALA A 139 1.91 -15.68 -6.25
CA ALA A 139 3.06 -15.24 -7.03
C ALA A 139 3.94 -16.43 -7.48
N LYS A 140 4.72 -16.27 -8.55
CA LYS A 140 5.82 -17.23 -8.80
C LYS A 140 7.01 -16.96 -7.89
N GLU A 141 7.39 -15.69 -7.74
CA GLU A 141 8.47 -15.27 -6.85
C GLU A 141 7.98 -14.18 -5.91
N HIS A 142 8.30 -14.31 -4.62
CA HIS A 142 8.11 -13.27 -3.62
C HIS A 142 9.46 -12.96 -2.95
N ILE A 143 9.99 -11.78 -3.19
CA ILE A 143 11.16 -11.24 -2.51
C ILE A 143 10.66 -10.28 -1.43
N LEU A 144 10.99 -10.53 -0.17
CA LEU A 144 10.56 -9.69 0.94
C LEU A 144 11.71 -9.16 1.77
N GLN A 145 11.54 -7.94 2.26
CA GLN A 145 12.35 -7.30 3.28
C GLN A 145 11.40 -6.78 4.36
N THR A 146 11.53 -7.30 5.58
CA THR A 146 10.71 -6.89 6.72
C THR A 146 11.65 -6.34 7.77
N GLN A 147 11.54 -5.05 8.08
CA GLN A 147 12.29 -4.41 9.15
C GLN A 147 11.58 -4.55 10.50
N ASP A 148 12.33 -4.36 11.58
CA ASP A 148 11.84 -4.48 12.95
C ASP A 148 10.63 -3.57 13.20
N GLY A 149 9.62 -4.09 13.90
CA GLY A 149 8.39 -3.37 14.24
C GLY A 149 7.26 -3.48 13.21
N SER A 150 7.57 -3.91 11.99
CA SER A 150 6.58 -4.07 10.91
C SER A 150 6.03 -5.50 10.85
N THR A 151 4.86 -5.67 10.24
CA THR A 151 4.20 -6.98 10.15
C THR A 151 3.80 -7.33 8.71
N LEU A 152 4.02 -8.59 8.36
CA LEU A 152 3.55 -9.19 7.12
C LEU A 152 2.67 -10.41 7.43
N ASN A 153 1.41 -10.34 7.03
CA ASN A 153 0.48 -11.47 7.06
C ASN A 153 0.33 -12.06 5.66
N SER A 154 0.84 -13.26 5.45
CA SER A 154 0.76 -14.00 4.18
C SER A 154 -0.07 -15.29 4.30
N LYS A 155 -0.93 -15.43 5.33
CA LYS A 155 -1.71 -16.67 5.58
C LYS A 155 -2.54 -17.12 4.36
N HIS A 156 -3.01 -16.18 3.55
CA HIS A 156 -3.84 -16.43 2.37
C HIS A 156 -3.11 -16.16 1.05
N PHE A 157 -1.77 -16.11 1.11
CA PHE A 157 -0.91 -15.85 -0.03
C PHE A 157 0.05 -17.04 -0.26
N ILE A 158 0.20 -17.43 -1.51
CA ILE A 158 1.05 -18.56 -1.91
C ILE A 158 2.05 -18.07 -2.95
N ALA A 159 3.35 -18.24 -2.67
CA ALA A 159 4.42 -18.01 -3.64
C ALA A 159 5.14 -19.32 -3.94
N LEU A 160 5.42 -19.59 -5.22
CA LEU A 160 6.19 -20.79 -5.60
C LEU A 160 7.62 -20.73 -5.03
N VAL A 161 8.24 -19.55 -5.04
CA VAL A 161 9.54 -19.26 -4.44
C VAL A 161 9.42 -18.04 -3.55
N THR A 162 9.95 -18.12 -2.32
CA THR A 162 10.03 -16.98 -1.39
C THR A 162 11.48 -16.73 -1.00
N LYS A 163 11.95 -15.49 -1.14
CA LYS A 163 13.30 -15.04 -0.76
C LYS A 163 13.20 -13.93 0.28
N LYS A 164 13.89 -14.09 1.40
CA LYS A 164 14.00 -13.04 2.42
C LYS A 164 15.33 -12.33 2.28
N VAL A 165 15.30 -11.02 2.08
CA VAL A 165 16.48 -10.17 2.12
C VAL A 165 16.68 -9.73 3.57
N GLN A 166 17.73 -10.23 4.21
CA GLN A 166 18.14 -9.78 5.55
C GLN A 166 19.23 -8.73 5.37
N ASN A 167 19.14 -7.59 6.06
CA ASN A 167 20.21 -6.61 6.09
C ASN A 167 21.38 -7.21 6.89
N GLU A 168 22.54 -7.38 6.25
CA GLU A 168 23.75 -7.98 6.85
C GLU A 168 24.24 -7.21 8.10
N GLU A 169 23.92 -5.92 8.21
CA GLU A 169 24.28 -5.08 9.38
C GLU A 169 23.63 -5.54 10.70
N MET A 170 22.49 -6.26 10.67
CA MET A 170 21.81 -6.76 11.87
C MET A 170 22.43 -8.04 12.44
N ILE A 171 23.18 -8.79 11.63
CA ILE A 171 23.90 -10.00 12.09
C ILE A 171 25.08 -9.58 12.98
N ALA A 172 25.80 -8.52 12.60
CA ALA A 172 26.93 -8.01 13.37
C ALA A 172 26.55 -7.49 14.77
N ARG A 173 25.37 -6.86 14.93
CA ARG A 173 24.91 -6.33 16.23
C ARG A 173 24.48 -7.42 17.22
N ARG A 174 23.93 -8.53 16.74
CA ARG A 174 23.51 -9.64 17.61
C ARG A 174 24.71 -10.37 18.21
N GLU A 175 25.79 -10.57 17.45
CA GLU A 175 27.01 -11.23 17.97
C GLU A 175 27.80 -10.36 18.95
N LEU A 176 27.78 -9.03 18.78
CA LEU A 176 28.40 -8.11 19.75
C LEU A 176 27.63 -8.10 21.09
N SER A 177 26.30 -8.27 21.08
CA SER A 177 25.49 -8.28 22.30
C SER A 177 25.57 -9.59 23.09
N SER A 178 25.88 -10.73 22.44
CA SER A 178 25.99 -12.03 23.10
C SER A 178 27.38 -12.31 23.70
N SER A 179 28.43 -11.56 23.30
CA SER A 179 29.79 -11.72 23.83
C SER A 179 30.03 -11.04 25.19
N GLY A 180 29.08 -10.22 25.68
CA GLY A 180 29.25 -9.37 26.87
C GLY A 180 28.96 -10.02 28.23
N SER A 181 28.48 -11.27 28.31
CA SER A 181 28.19 -11.93 29.58
C SER A 181 29.12 -13.12 29.85
N THR A 182 30.42 -12.87 30.00
CA THR A 182 31.29 -13.83 30.70
C THR A 182 31.56 -13.32 32.11
N SER A 183 30.93 -14.04 33.05
CA SER A 183 31.04 -13.94 34.50
C SER A 183 32.45 -13.69 35.02
N THR A 184 32.63 -12.73 35.93
CA THR A 184 33.72 -12.75 36.91
C THR A 184 33.11 -12.99 38.28
N ILE A 185 33.18 -14.25 38.73
CA ILE A 185 33.00 -14.62 40.14
C ILE A 185 34.33 -14.31 40.84
N ARG A 186 34.28 -13.48 41.88
CA ARG A 186 35.21 -13.50 43.01
C ARG A 186 34.45 -13.21 44.29
#